data_AF-A0A815XXP2-F1
#
_entry.id   AF-A0A815XXP2-F1
#
_cell.length_a   1.000
_cell.length_b   1.000
_cell.length_c   1.000
_cell.angle_alpha   90.00
_cell.angle_beta   90.00
_cell.angle_gamma   90.00
#
_symmetry.space_group_name_H-M   'P 1'
#
loop_
_entity.id
_entity.type
_entity.pdbx_description
1 polymer ?
#
loop_
_entity_poly.entity_id
_entity_poly.type
_entity_poly.pdbx_seq_one_letter_code
_entity_poly.pdbx_strand_id
1 'polypeptide(L)'
;MRKYSSQSFSLTDNMDISTSKIKDILDEFGVGVHSECGKLDIVLMHRPGKELLRLTKENHDHFLYDALPNIIQTQQSHDIFSQYLRDHGI
;
A
#
# COMPACT_ATOMS: atom_id res chain seq x y z
N MET A 1 -19.42 -12.67 22.70
CA MET A 1 -19.23 -13.35 21.39
C MET A 1 -19.87 -12.48 20.31
N ARG A 2 -19.13 -11.51 19.75
CA ARG A 2 -19.65 -10.57 18.73
C ARG A 2 -19.53 -11.23 17.35
N LYS A 3 -20.68 -11.42 16.69
CA LYS A 3 -20.78 -11.94 15.33
C LYS A 3 -20.25 -10.88 14.37
N TYR A 4 -19.13 -11.16 13.69
CA TYR A 4 -18.69 -10.34 12.55
C TYR A 4 -19.48 -10.81 11.33
N SER A 5 -20.36 -9.92 10.86
CA SER A 5 -21.04 -10.02 9.57
C SER A 5 -20.00 -10.08 8.45
N SER A 6 -20.06 -11.13 7.64
CA SER A 6 -19.29 -11.27 6.40
C SER A 6 -19.80 -10.25 5.38
N GLN A 7 -19.35 -9.00 5.47
CA GLN A 7 -19.42 -8.10 4.33
C GLN A 7 -18.33 -8.52 3.33
N SER A 8 -18.76 -9.11 2.22
CA SER A 8 -17.98 -9.28 1.01
C SER A 8 -17.54 -7.91 0.51
N PHE A 9 -16.29 -7.55 0.76
CA PHE A 9 -15.66 -6.37 0.17
C PHE A 9 -15.12 -6.79 -1.20
N SER A 10 -15.77 -6.32 -2.27
CA SER A 10 -15.32 -6.57 -3.64
C SER A 10 -13.94 -5.95 -3.83
N LEU A 11 -12.96 -6.78 -4.21
CA LEU A 11 -11.58 -6.42 -4.54
C LEU A 11 -11.44 -5.69 -5.90
N THR A 12 -12.52 -5.15 -6.43
CA THR A 12 -12.55 -4.52 -7.75
C THR A 12 -12.74 -3.04 -7.56
N ASP A 13 -11.64 -2.29 -7.57
CA ASP A 13 -11.51 -0.92 -8.10
C ASP A 13 -10.10 -0.38 -7.81
N ASN A 14 -9.07 -1.16 -8.14
CA ASN A 14 -7.76 -0.61 -8.38
C ASN A 14 -7.36 -1.06 -9.78
N MET A 15 -7.18 -0.08 -10.66
CA MET A 15 -6.72 -0.24 -12.04
C MET A 15 -5.69 -1.38 -12.11
N ASP A 16 -6.07 -2.51 -12.71
CA ASP A 16 -5.17 -3.62 -12.98
C ASP A 16 -4.11 -3.11 -13.95
N ILE A 17 -2.98 -2.66 -13.42
CA ILE A 17 -1.75 -2.66 -14.21
C ILE A 17 -1.46 -4.14 -14.40
N SER A 18 -1.93 -4.69 -15.52
CA SER A 18 -1.61 -6.06 -15.94
C SER A 18 -0.12 -6.29 -15.71
N THR A 19 0.23 -7.41 -15.08
CA THR A 19 1.62 -7.77 -14.76
C THR A 19 2.54 -7.67 -15.98
N SER A 20 1.98 -7.80 -17.19
CA SER A 20 2.67 -7.55 -18.46
C SER A 20 3.20 -6.12 -18.60
N LYS A 21 2.41 -5.11 -18.22
CA LYS A 21 2.76 -3.69 -18.35
C LYS A 21 3.87 -3.29 -17.37
N ILE A 22 3.91 -3.91 -16.17
CA ILE A 22 5.04 -3.75 -15.25
C ILE A 22 6.30 -4.31 -15.92
N LYS A 23 6.23 -5.54 -16.43
CA LYS A 23 7.38 -6.19 -17.08
C LYS A 23 7.93 -5.37 -18.26
N ASP A 24 7.06 -4.80 -19.09
CA ASP A 24 7.48 -3.96 -20.22
C ASP A 24 8.23 -2.70 -19.75
N ILE A 25 7.76 -2.04 -18.68
CA ILE A 25 8.43 -0.88 -18.08
C ILE A 25 9.81 -1.26 -17.50
N LEU A 26 9.89 -2.41 -16.80
CA LEU A 26 11.16 -2.86 -16.21
C LEU A 26 12.18 -3.28 -17.28
N ASP A 27 11.72 -3.88 -18.38
CA ASP A 27 12.56 -4.32 -19.50
C ASP A 27 13.05 -3.12 -20.35
N GLU A 28 12.25 -2.05 -20.48
CA GLU A 28 12.61 -0.85 -21.27
C GLU A 28 13.55 0.11 -20.52
N PHE A 29 13.31 0.38 -19.24
CA PHE A 29 14.05 1.40 -18.49
C PHE A 29 15.16 0.83 -17.59
N GLY A 30 15.12 -0.47 -17.30
CA GLY A 30 15.93 -1.07 -16.25
C GLY A 30 15.52 -0.56 -14.86
N VAL A 31 15.69 -1.40 -13.84
CA VAL A 31 15.41 -1.00 -12.44
C VAL A 31 16.70 -0.57 -11.79
N GLY A 32 16.80 0.70 -11.44
CA GLY A 32 17.98 1.25 -10.77
C GLY A 32 17.62 2.44 -9.89
N VAL A 33 18.25 2.52 -8.72
CA VAL A 33 18.19 3.70 -7.85
C VAL A 33 19.55 4.36 -7.89
N HIS A 34 19.61 5.55 -8.50
CA HIS A 34 20.86 6.30 -8.70
C HIS A 34 20.96 7.54 -7.80
N SER A 35 19.86 7.92 -7.15
CA SER A 35 19.78 9.06 -6.23
C SER A 35 18.59 8.87 -5.29
N GLU A 36 18.70 9.42 -4.07
CA GLU A 36 17.59 9.48 -3.09
C GLU A 36 16.73 10.74 -3.26
N CYS A 37 17.20 11.74 -4.01
CA CYS A 37 16.55 13.04 -4.18
C CYS A 37 16.36 13.46 -5.65
N GLY A 38 16.67 12.57 -6.60
CA GLY A 38 16.41 12.76 -8.02
C GLY A 38 14.92 12.65 -8.38
N LYS A 39 14.61 12.78 -9.66
CA LYS A 39 13.25 12.51 -10.16
C LYS A 39 12.88 11.06 -9.85
N LEU A 40 11.74 10.85 -9.21
CA LEU A 40 11.15 9.54 -9.02
C LEU A 40 10.39 9.18 -10.30
N ASP A 41 10.56 7.96 -10.81
CA ASP A 41 9.85 7.48 -12.00
C ASP A 41 8.96 6.27 -11.69
N ILE A 42 9.39 5.40 -10.76
CA ILE A 42 8.66 4.19 -10.38
C ILE A 42 8.76 4.04 -8.87
N VAL A 43 7.63 3.71 -8.23
CA VAL A 43 7.55 3.39 -6.81
C VAL A 43 6.75 2.11 -6.59
N LEU A 44 7.22 1.28 -5.66
CA LEU A 44 6.47 0.13 -5.16
C LEU A 44 5.92 0.45 -3.78
N MET A 45 4.62 0.28 -3.59
CA MET A 45 3.94 0.52 -2.31
C MET A 45 3.10 -0.69 -1.90
N HIS A 46 3.06 -0.97 -0.59
CA HIS A 46 2.16 -1.96 0.01
C HIS A 46 1.00 -1.23 0.69
N ARG A 47 -0.22 -1.48 0.22
CA ARG A 47 -1.43 -0.92 0.83
C ARG A 47 -1.78 -1.69 2.11
N PRO A 48 -1.84 -1.03 3.29
CA PRO A 48 -2.15 -1.71 4.54
C PRO A 48 -3.53 -2.38 4.54
N GLY A 49 -3.60 -3.60 5.07
CA GLY A 49 -4.77 -4.46 5.05
C GLY A 49 -5.09 -5.12 6.38
N LYS A 50 -5.55 -6.38 6.30
CA LYS A 50 -6.01 -7.17 7.46
C LYS A 50 -4.87 -7.56 8.41
N GLU A 51 -3.62 -7.43 8.01
CA GLU A 51 -2.45 -7.62 8.88
C GLU A 51 -2.53 -6.72 10.10
N LEU A 52 -3.05 -5.49 9.96
CA LEU A 52 -3.20 -4.55 11.07
C LEU A 52 -4.23 -5.02 12.12
N LEU A 53 -5.17 -5.90 11.75
CA LEU A 53 -6.13 -6.49 12.69
C LEU A 53 -5.48 -7.47 13.67
N ARG A 54 -4.25 -7.90 13.41
CA ARG A 54 -3.49 -8.82 14.29
C ARG A 54 -2.77 -8.08 15.42
N LEU A 55 -2.72 -6.75 15.35
CA LEU A 55 -2.13 -5.92 16.38
C LEU A 55 -3.07 -5.82 17.58
N THR A 56 -2.49 -6.02 18.76
CA THR A 56 -3.14 -5.95 20.07
C THR A 56 -2.28 -5.10 20.99
N LYS A 57 -2.84 -4.61 22.10
CA LYS A 57 -2.07 -3.77 23.03
C LYS A 57 -0.86 -4.50 23.59
N GLU A 58 -0.96 -5.82 23.68
CA GLU A 58 0.03 -6.71 24.26
C GLU A 58 1.17 -7.06 23.28
N ASN A 59 0.94 -6.96 21.96
CA ASN A 59 1.92 -7.38 20.95
C ASN A 59 2.45 -6.27 20.04
N HIS A 60 1.86 -5.07 20.06
CA HIS A 60 2.21 -4.00 19.12
C HIS A 60 3.70 -3.61 19.16
N ASP A 61 4.26 -3.48 20.37
CA ASP A 61 5.69 -3.19 20.58
C ASP A 61 6.60 -4.26 19.95
N HIS A 62 6.21 -5.53 20.03
CA HIS A 62 6.97 -6.63 19.42
C HIS A 62 6.95 -6.57 17.89
N PHE A 63 5.88 -6.03 17.31
CA PHE A 63 5.75 -5.79 15.88
C PHE A 63 6.27 -4.41 15.44
N LEU A 64 6.99 -3.69 16.31
CA LEU A 64 7.59 -2.38 16.02
C LEU A 64 6.54 -1.30 15.70
N TYR A 65 5.35 -1.40 16.29
CA TYR A 65 4.33 -0.36 16.24
C TYR A 65 4.31 0.40 17.56
N ASP A 66 4.44 1.72 17.50
CA ASP A 66 4.36 2.59 18.70
C ASP A 66 2.93 2.69 19.27
N ALA A 67 1.91 2.41 18.44
CA ALA A 67 0.51 2.44 18.83
C ALA A 67 -0.36 1.57 17.89
N LEU A 68 -1.58 1.24 18.32
CA LEU A 68 -2.55 0.52 17.48
C LEU A 68 -3.10 1.43 16.37
N PRO A 69 -2.91 1.08 15.08
CA PRO A 69 -3.39 1.90 13.98
C PRO A 69 -4.90 1.74 13.76
N ASN A 70 -5.55 2.83 13.33
CA ASN A 70 -6.90 2.79 12.80
C ASN A 70 -6.87 2.41 11.31
N ILE A 71 -7.31 1.20 10.98
CA ILE A 71 -7.20 0.64 9.62
C ILE A 71 -7.87 1.50 8.56
N ILE A 72 -9.08 2.02 8.83
CA ILE A 72 -9.82 2.82 7.84
C ILE A 72 -9.04 4.09 7.55
N GLN A 73 -8.58 4.77 8.60
CA GLN A 73 -7.80 6.00 8.45
C GLN A 73 -6.45 5.73 7.79
N THR A 74 -5.75 4.66 8.19
CA THR A 74 -4.46 4.28 7.59
C THR A 74 -4.59 3.97 6.10
N GLN A 75 -5.65 3.26 5.69
CA GLN A 75 -5.93 3.00 4.28
C GLN A 75 -6.23 4.28 3.52
N GLN A 76 -7.08 5.16 4.08
CA GLN A 76 -7.40 6.45 3.46
C GLN A 76 -6.15 7.32 3.28
N SER A 77 -5.30 7.42 4.30
CA SER A 77 -4.03 8.17 4.20
C SER A 77 -3.11 7.56 3.13
N HIS A 78 -3.00 6.24 3.05
CA HIS A 78 -2.22 5.57 2.02
C HIS A 78 -2.78 5.82 0.60
N ASP A 79 -4.10 5.78 0.44
CA ASP A 79 -4.75 6.01 -0.86
C ASP A 79 -4.56 7.46 -1.32
N ILE A 80 -4.69 8.44 -0.42
CA ILE A 80 -4.39 9.85 -0.69
C ILE A 80 -2.94 10.02 -1.12
N PHE A 81 -1.99 9.42 -0.39
CA PHE A 81 -0.58 9.48 -0.75
C PHE A 81 -0.29 8.85 -2.11
N SER A 82 -0.90 7.69 -2.39
CA SER A 82 -0.75 7.02 -3.68
C SER A 82 -1.32 7.86 -4.82
N GLN A 83 -2.46 8.53 -4.60
CA GLN A 83 -3.04 9.40 -5.60
C GLN A 83 -2.17 10.64 -5.85
N TYR A 84 -1.63 11.23 -4.79
CA TYR A 84 -0.70 12.36 -4.90
C TYR A 84 0.50 12.02 -5.80
N LEU A 85 1.08 10.82 -5.67
CA LEU A 85 2.18 10.37 -6.54
C LEU A 85 1.74 10.22 -8.00
N ARG A 86 0.57 9.61 -8.25
CA ARG A 86 0.01 9.47 -9.60
C ARG A 86 -0.27 10.81 -10.27
N ASP A 87 -0.78 11.78 -9.51
CA ASP A 87 -1.03 13.14 -10.01
C ASP A 87 0.27 13.84 -10.45
N HIS A 88 1.43 13.40 -9.93
CA HIS A 88 2.76 13.86 -10.35
C HIS A 88 3.40 12.99 -11.44
N GLY A 89 2.66 12.04 -12.01
CA GLY A 89 3.12 11.18 -13.10
C GLY A 89 4.07 10.07 -12.65
N ILE A 90 4.05 9.71 -11.36
CA ILE A 90 4.70 8.51 -10.80
C ILE A 90 3.78 7.29 -10.97
#